data_AF-A0A821NUQ3-F1
#
_entry.id   AF-A0A821NUQ3-F1
#
_cell.length_a   1.000
_cell.length_b   1.000
_cell.length_c   1.000
_cell.angle_alpha   90.00
_cell.angle_beta   90.00
_cell.angle_gamma   90.00
#
_symmetry.space_group_name_H-M   'P 1'
#
loop_
_entity.id
_entity.type
_entity.pdbx_description
1 polymer ?
#
loop_
_entity_poly.entity_id
_entity_poly.type
_entity_poly.pdbx_seq_one_letter_code
_entity_poly.pdbx_strand_id
1 'polypeptide(L)'
;FAVQSPVLIWQDVKYISSENYCFVPYLQLHGTIWTISISYGFPLLALLFIYFRITIFLYRQSTVQTLLVQRQQQRDLLVIKRIGITVSMLIIFGLPDLIFLMLTSMTGVEYALTYRIQWFIGSLSML
;
A
#
# COMPACT_ATOMS: atom_id res chain seq x y z
N PHE A 1 -9.52 -13.25 14.11
CA PHE A 1 -10.65 -12.60 13.41
C PHE A 1 -10.33 -12.55 11.92
N ALA A 2 -10.76 -13.58 11.20
CA ALA A 2 -10.57 -13.65 9.76
C ALA A 2 -11.53 -12.64 9.11
N VAL A 3 -11.02 -11.47 8.74
CA VAL A 3 -11.67 -10.68 7.69
C VAL A 3 -11.61 -11.57 6.46
N GLN A 4 -12.72 -12.21 6.10
CA GLN A 4 -12.83 -12.97 4.85
C GLN A 4 -12.60 -11.97 3.72
N SER A 5 -11.35 -11.91 3.25
CA SER A 5 -11.01 -11.16 2.04
C SER A 5 -11.88 -11.69 0.92
N PRO A 6 -12.60 -10.85 0.16
CA PRO A 6 -13.44 -11.34 -0.93
C PRO A 6 -12.63 -12.07 -2.02
N VAL A 7 -11.30 -11.92 -2.03
CA VAL A 7 -10.37 -12.75 -2.81
C VAL A 7 -10.49 -14.25 -2.45
N LEU A 8 -10.68 -14.59 -1.17
CA LEU A 8 -10.95 -15.98 -0.74
C LEU A 8 -12.33 -16.46 -1.20
N ILE A 9 -13.31 -15.57 -1.24
CA ILE A 9 -14.69 -15.88 -1.66
C ILE A 9 -14.75 -16.12 -3.17
N TRP A 10 -13.96 -15.38 -3.94
CA TRP A 10 -13.90 -15.48 -5.41
C TRP A 10 -13.04 -16.64 -5.93
N GLN A 11 -12.49 -17.49 -5.04
CA GLN A 11 -11.58 -18.59 -5.40
C GLN A 11 -10.37 -18.11 -6.22
N ASP A 12 -10.00 -16.84 -6.07
CA ASP A 12 -8.83 -16.24 -6.73
C ASP A 12 -7.54 -16.51 -5.93
N VAL A 13 -7.58 -17.41 -4.94
CA VAL A 13 -6.40 -17.82 -4.17
C VAL A 13 -6.02 -19.24 -4.58
N LYS A 14 -4.79 -19.41 -5.07
CA LYS A 14 -4.19 -20.71 -5.34
C LYS A 14 -3.21 -21.08 -4.21
N TYR A 15 -3.29 -22.33 -3.79
CA TYR A 15 -2.36 -22.90 -2.82
C TYR A 15 -1.28 -23.68 -3.56
N ILE A 16 -0.01 -23.34 -3.31
CA ILE A 16 1.15 -24.10 -3.81
C ILE A 16 1.51 -25.14 -2.76
N SER A 17 1.09 -26.39 -2.99
CA SER A 17 1.36 -27.50 -2.07
C SER A 17 2.84 -27.80 -1.87
N SER A 18 3.70 -27.45 -2.84
CA SER A 18 5.16 -27.65 -2.72
C SER A 18 5.84 -26.64 -1.79
N GLU A 19 5.25 -25.47 -1.55
CA GLU A 19 5.89 -24.40 -0.76
C GLU A 19 5.05 -23.93 0.45
N ASN A 20 3.85 -24.49 0.67
CA ASN A 20 2.92 -24.12 1.75
C ASN A 20 2.48 -22.64 1.75
N TYR A 21 2.54 -21.96 0.60
CA TYR A 21 2.08 -20.57 0.46
C TYR A 21 0.75 -20.48 -0.30
N CYS A 22 -0.09 -19.54 0.12
CA CYS A 22 -1.27 -19.10 -0.62
C CYS A 22 -0.96 -17.81 -1.36
N PHE A 23 -1.36 -17.71 -2.64
CA PHE A 23 -1.17 -16.51 -3.43
C PHE A 23 -2.34 -16.28 -4.38
N VAL A 24 -2.46 -15.05 -4.87
CA VAL A 24 -3.41 -14.66 -5.91
C VAL A 24 -2.65 -14.61 -7.22
N PRO A 25 -2.96 -15.47 -8.21
CA PRO A 25 -2.27 -15.41 -9.49
C PRO A 25 -2.56 -14.07 -10.17
N TYR A 26 -1.55 -13.52 -10.82
CA TYR A 26 -1.63 -12.25 -11.55
C TYR A 26 -2.53 -12.36 -12.78
N LEU A 27 -2.75 -13.58 -13.27
CA LEU A 27 -3.71 -13.89 -14.32
C LEU A 27 -5.18 -13.63 -13.90
N GLN A 28 -5.51 -13.71 -12.60
CA GLN A 28 -6.84 -13.41 -12.09
C GLN A 28 -6.97 -11.91 -11.78
N LEU A 29 -7.31 -11.14 -12.82
CA LEU A 29 -7.45 -9.67 -12.77
C LEU A 29 -8.29 -9.18 -11.58
N HIS A 30 -9.40 -9.85 -11.26
CA HIS A 30 -10.29 -9.44 -10.17
C HIS A 30 -9.58 -9.50 -8.80
N GLY A 31 -9.02 -10.66 -8.45
CA GLY A 31 -8.26 -10.85 -7.23
C GLY A 31 -7.05 -9.91 -7.14
N THR A 32 -6.32 -9.72 -8.25
CA THR A 32 -5.13 -8.86 -8.23
C THR A 32 -5.48 -7.38 -8.08
N ILE A 33 -6.47 -6.87 -8.82
CA ILE A 33 -6.94 -5.48 -8.70
C ILE A 33 -7.45 -5.22 -7.29
N TRP A 34 -8.22 -6.15 -6.73
CA TRP A 34 -8.74 -6.03 -5.38
C TRP A 34 -7.62 -5.98 -4.33
N THR A 35 -6.66 -6.88 -4.43
CA THR A 35 -5.51 -6.96 -3.52
C THR A 35 -4.67 -5.67 -3.60
N ILE A 36 -4.37 -5.18 -4.80
CA ILE A 36 -3.63 -3.94 -4.99
C ILE A 36 -4.42 -2.74 -4.42
N SER A 37 -5.73 -2.70 -4.67
CA SER A 37 -6.58 -1.60 -4.22
C SER A 37 -6.69 -1.52 -2.71
N ILE A 38 -6.82 -2.65 -2.00
CA ILE A 38 -6.92 -2.65 -0.53
C ILE A 38 -5.56 -2.47 0.14
N SER A 39 -4.52 -3.12 -0.36
CA SER A 39 -3.21 -3.11 0.29
C SER A 39 -2.44 -1.82 0.06
N TYR A 40 -2.59 -1.20 -1.12
CA TYR A 40 -1.83 -0.01 -1.50
C TYR A 40 -2.73 1.17 -1.85
N GLY A 41 -3.79 0.96 -2.63
CA GLY A 41 -4.65 2.05 -3.12
C GLY A 41 -5.36 2.82 -2.01
N PHE A 42 -6.12 2.13 -1.17
CA PHE A 42 -6.93 2.73 -0.12
C PHE A 42 -6.07 3.39 0.98
N PRO A 43 -4.99 2.77 1.49
CA PRO A 43 -4.10 3.42 2.45
C PRO A 43 -3.43 4.68 1.86
N LEU A 44 -3.00 4.61 0.60
CA LEU A 44 -2.36 5.75 -0.05
C LEU A 44 -3.34 6.91 -0.28
N LEU A 45 -4.57 6.62 -0.73
CA LEU A 45 -5.63 7.63 -0.87
C LEU A 45 -6.01 8.26 0.47
N ALA A 46 -6.15 7.45 1.53
CA ALA A 46 -6.44 7.95 2.87
C ALA A 46 -5.33 8.87 3.38
N LEU A 47 -4.06 8.49 3.21
CA LEU A 47 -2.91 9.31 3.59
C LEU A 47 -2.83 10.61 2.78
N LEU A 48 -3.07 10.56 1.46
CA LEU A 48 -3.13 11.75 0.62
C LEU A 48 -4.25 12.71 1.05
N PHE A 49 -5.43 12.18 1.39
CA PHE A 49 -6.53 12.99 1.88
C PHE A 49 -6.20 13.68 3.21
N ILE A 50 -5.61 12.94 4.15
CA ILE A 50 -5.14 13.51 5.43
C ILE A 50 -4.11 14.61 5.16
N TYR A 51 -3.14 14.35 4.28
CA TYR A 51 -2.11 15.33 3.94
C TYR A 51 -2.71 16.60 3.34
N PHE A 52 -3.61 16.46 2.36
CA PHE A 52 -4.30 17.58 1.74
C PHE A 52 -5.03 18.46 2.77
N ARG A 53 -5.70 17.84 3.75
CA ARG A 53 -6.39 18.56 4.82
C ARG A 53 -5.40 19.29 5.73
N ILE A 54 -4.30 18.65 6.10
CA ILE A 54 -3.24 19.27 6.93
C ILE A 54 -2.60 20.45 6.20
N THR A 55 -2.27 20.30 4.91
CA THR A 55 -1.66 21.38 4.11
C THR A 55 -2.59 22.58 4.01
N ILE A 56 -3.90 22.37 3.77
CA ILE A 56 -4.89 23.47 3.76
C ILE A 56 -4.97 24.16 5.12
N PHE A 57 -4.98 23.39 6.21
CA PHE A 57 -5.04 23.93 7.57
C PHE A 57 -3.80 24.78 7.88
N LEU A 58 -2.61 24.27 7.58
CA LEU A 58 -1.34 24.99 7.77
C LEU A 58 -1.27 26.26 6.90
N TYR A 59 -1.74 26.20 5.66
CA TYR A 59 -1.78 27.35 4.76
C TYR A 59 -2.67 28.47 5.31
N ARG A 60 -3.84 28.13 5.86
CA ARG A 60 -4.74 29.11 6.50
C ARG A 60 -4.21 29.66 7.82
N GLN A 61 -3.44 28.87 8.57
CA GLN A 61 -2.91 29.28 9.88
C GLN A 61 -1.62 30.11 9.79
N SER A 62 -0.87 30.01 8.69
CA SER A 62 0.39 30.75 8.47
C SER A 62 0.23 32.28 8.54
N THR A 63 -0.98 32.81 8.34
CA THR A 63 -1.24 34.26 8.34
C THR A 63 -1.34 34.86 9.76
N VAL A 64 -1.51 34.04 10.81
CA VAL A 64 -1.65 34.50 12.20
C VAL A 64 -0.80 33.61 13.13
N GLN A 65 0.51 33.89 13.22
CA GLN A 65 1.43 33.09 14.04
C GLN A 65 1.69 33.71 15.42
N THR A 66 1.33 32.98 16.47
CA THR A 66 1.80 33.21 17.86
C THR A 66 2.85 32.16 18.24
N LEU A 67 3.74 32.45 19.19
CA LEU A 67 4.83 31.55 19.65
C LEU A 67 4.34 30.14 20.08
N LEU A 68 3.13 30.03 20.62
CA LEU A 68 2.51 28.74 20.98
C LEU A 68 2.20 27.88 19.75
N VAL A 69 1.71 28.49 18.66
CA VAL A 69 1.42 27.82 17.39
C VAL A 69 2.70 27.29 16.73
N GLN A 70 3.82 28.00 16.90
CA GLN A 70 5.11 27.62 16.32
C GLN A 70 5.66 26.30 16.91
N ARG A 71 5.50 26.08 18.24
CA ARG A 71 5.87 24.80 18.89
C ARG A 71 4.97 23.64 18.45
N GLN A 72 3.68 23.91 18.20
CA GLN A 72 2.73 22.91 17.74
C GLN A 72 3.04 22.51 16.28
N GLN A 73 3.37 23.48 15.42
CA GLN A 73 3.83 23.22 14.05
C GLN A 73 5.08 22.34 13.98
N GLN A 74 6.03 22.43 14.92
CA GLN A 74 7.20 21.53 14.93
C GLN A 74 6.82 20.07 15.21
N ARG A 75 5.82 19.81 16.08
CA ARG A 75 5.29 18.46 16.29
C ARG A 75 4.58 17.96 15.03
N ASP A 76 3.79 18.82 14.40
CA ASP A 76 3.06 18.47 13.17
C ASP A 76 4.03 18.16 12.01
N LEU A 77 5.15 18.88 11.91
CA LEU A 77 6.22 18.61 10.94
C LEU A 77 6.86 17.23 11.14
N LEU A 78 7.05 16.80 12.39
CA LEU A 78 7.57 15.46 12.70
C LEU A 78 6.56 14.38 12.30
N VAL A 79 5.27 14.61 12.55
CA VAL A 79 4.19 13.70 12.11
C VAL A 79 4.12 13.64 10.58
N ILE A 80 4.19 14.78 9.90
CA ILE A 80 4.24 14.87 8.44
C ILE A 80 5.45 14.10 7.88
N LYS A 81 6.63 14.26 8.48
CA LYS A 81 7.83 13.53 8.08
C LYS A 81 7.65 12.02 8.22
N ARG A 82 7.05 11.55 9.32
CA ARG A 82 6.74 10.12 9.52
C ARG A 82 5.77 9.60 8.47
N ILE A 83 4.68 10.34 8.22
CA ILE A 83 3.70 9.98 7.17
C ILE A 83 4.38 9.92 5.80
N GLY A 84 5.25 10.88 5.47
CA GLY A 84 5.98 10.88 4.21
C GLY A 84 6.87 9.65 4.04
N ILE A 85 7.55 9.20 5.11
CA ILE A 85 8.34 7.97 5.10
C ILE A 85 7.42 6.76 4.84
N THR A 86 6.28 6.67 5.52
CA THR A 86 5.30 5.59 5.33
C THR A 86 4.77 5.56 3.89
N VAL A 87 4.40 6.71 3.32
CA VAL A 87 3.96 6.82 1.91
C VAL A 87 5.07 6.38 0.95
N SER A 88 6.31 6.81 1.20
CA SER A 88 7.45 6.44 0.36
C SER A 88 7.71 4.94 0.39
N MET A 89 7.63 4.32 1.57
CA MET A 89 7.73 2.87 1.71
C MET A 89 6.60 2.16 0.97
N LEU A 90 5.34 2.59 1.11
CA LEU A 90 4.21 2.02 0.38
C LEU A 90 4.41 2.06 -1.14
N ILE A 91 4.97 3.14 -1.68
CA ILE A 91 5.25 3.27 -3.11
C ILE A 91 6.38 2.35 -3.54
N ILE A 92 7.48 2.30 -2.79
CA ILE A 92 8.64 1.45 -3.09
C ILE A 92 8.25 -0.02 -3.07
N PHE A 93 7.40 -0.43 -2.12
CA PHE A 93 6.93 -1.81 -2.00
C PHE A 93 5.83 -2.17 -3.02
N GLY A 94 4.96 -1.23 -3.40
CA GLY A 94 3.93 -1.46 -4.42
C GLY A 94 4.44 -1.47 -5.86
N LEU A 95 5.55 -0.80 -6.15
CA LEU A 95 6.15 -0.72 -7.49
C LEU A 95 6.54 -2.10 -8.08
N PRO A 96 7.26 -2.98 -7.35
CA PRO A 96 7.56 -4.32 -7.80
C PRO A 96 6.32 -5.13 -8.22
N ASP A 97 5.24 -5.08 -7.45
CA ASP A 97 3.98 -5.77 -7.78
C ASP A 97 3.38 -5.27 -9.10
N LEU A 98 3.42 -3.96 -9.36
CA LEU A 98 2.97 -3.38 -10.64
C LEU A 98 3.86 -3.82 -11.82
N ILE A 99 5.18 -3.87 -11.62
CA ILE A 99 6.13 -4.34 -12.63
C ILE A 99 5.88 -5.81 -12.96
N PHE A 100 5.69 -6.66 -11.95
CA PHE A 100 5.39 -8.07 -12.16
C PHE A 100 4.04 -8.27 -12.85
N LEU A 101 3.02 -7.51 -12.47
CA LEU A 101 1.73 -7.53 -13.15
C LEU A 101 1.85 -7.17 -14.63
N MET A 102 2.59 -6.11 -14.97
CA MET A 102 2.84 -5.76 -16.38
C MET A 102 3.60 -6.87 -17.11
N LEU A 103 4.66 -7.41 -16.49
CA LEU A 103 5.51 -8.42 -17.10
C LEU A 103 4.71 -9.71 -17.37
N THR A 104 3.89 -10.16 -16.42
CA THR A 104 2.98 -11.29 -16.60
C THR A 104 1.88 -11.00 -17.63
N SER A 105 1.39 -9.76 -17.74
CA SER A 105 0.42 -9.41 -18.80
C SER A 105 1.02 -9.50 -20.21
N MET A 106 2.33 -9.24 -20.35
CA MET A 106 3.04 -9.30 -21.63
C MET A 106 3.50 -10.72 -21.98
N THR A 107 4.01 -11.48 -21.01
CA THR A 107 4.56 -12.82 -21.24
C THR A 107 3.52 -13.93 -21.13
N GLY A 108 2.42 -13.70 -20.42
CA GLY A 108 1.43 -14.73 -20.07
C GLY A 108 1.97 -15.81 -19.13
N VAL A 109 3.18 -15.64 -18.59
CA VAL A 109 3.88 -16.61 -17.74
C VAL A 109 4.09 -16.03 -16.35
N GLU A 110 3.76 -16.81 -15.34
CA GLU A 110 4.00 -16.48 -13.94
C GLU A 110 5.27 -17.19 -13.44
N TYR A 111 6.25 -16.44 -12.95
CA TYR A 111 7.51 -16.99 -12.45
C TYR A 111 7.43 -17.26 -10.95
N ALA A 112 7.93 -18.41 -10.48
CA ALA A 112 7.87 -18.78 -9.05
C ALA A 112 8.52 -17.74 -8.09
N LEU A 113 9.52 -16.99 -8.58
CA LEU A 113 10.20 -15.95 -7.81
C LEU A 113 9.30 -14.74 -7.50
N THR A 114 8.34 -14.41 -8.37
CA THR A 114 7.45 -13.26 -8.13
C THR A 114 6.58 -13.49 -6.90
N TYR A 115 6.14 -14.72 -6.67
CA TYR A 115 5.35 -15.09 -5.49
C TYR A 115 6.10 -14.97 -4.18
N ARG A 116 7.39 -15.35 -4.17
CA ARG A 116 8.23 -15.24 -2.97
C ARG A 116 8.48 -13.78 -2.60
N ILE A 117 8.74 -12.95 -3.60
CA ILE A 117 8.93 -11.51 -3.42
C ILE A 117 7.63 -10.86 -2.93
N GLN A 118 6.50 -11.18 -3.56
CA GLN A 118 5.20 -10.64 -3.19
C GLN A 118 4.78 -11.04 -1.76
N TRP A 119 5.01 -12.28 -1.35
CA TRP A 119 4.70 -12.73 0.01
C TRP A 119 5.59 -12.04 1.06
N PHE A 120 6.87 -11.85 0.74
CA PHE A 120 7.81 -11.12 1.60
C PHE A 120 7.43 -9.64 1.75
N ILE A 121 7.08 -8.98 0.64
CA ILE A 121 6.63 -7.58 0.65
C ILE A 121 5.30 -7.45 1.40
N GLY A 122 4.34 -8.34 1.15
CA GLY A 122 3.05 -8.36 1.82
C GLY A 122 3.18 -8.52 3.34
N SER A 123 4.04 -9.43 3.81
CA SER A 123 4.28 -9.63 5.24
C SER A 123 4.96 -8.42 5.90
N LEU A 124 5.90 -7.77 5.21
CA LEU A 124 6.49 -6.50 5.67
C LEU A 124 5.50 -5.35 5.71
N SER A 125 4.55 -5.29 4.76
CA SER A 125 3.54 -4.22 4.71
C SER A 125 2.48 -4.31 5.81
N MET A 126 2.28 -5.50 6.37
CA MET A 126 1.32 -5.75 7.46
C MET A 126 1.95 -5.69 8.86
N LEU A 127 3.27 -5.52 8.96
CA LEU A 127 4.04 -5.39 10.20
C LEU A 127 4.07 -3.93 10.69
#